data_AF-A0A944TSI1-F1
#
_entry.id   AF-A0A944TSI1-F1
#
_cell.length_a   1.000
_cell.length_b   1.000
_cell.length_c   1.000
_cell.angle_alpha   90.00
_cell.angle_beta   90.00
_cell.angle_gamma   90.00
#
_symmetry.space_group_name_H-M   'P 1'
#
loop_
_entity.id
_entity.type
_entity.pdbx_description
1 polymer ?
#
loop_
_entity_poly.entity_id
_entity_poly.type
_entity_poly.pdbx_seq_one_letter_code
_entity_poly.pdbx_strand_id
1 'polypeptide(L)'
;MKIEKKIYTEDSTPEEIKLLRERVTKLKSGILYYQEAPTISLFQLDIMWGKVQELSLDLPKFDFIIDLTGIERPNAEIRDHIKKKLLAYKSRFDQIYIVYGKDRLLLFTVKFIMHYTGLENVNLKPTMEEVMLEIEAREKNGQG
;
A
#
# COMPACT_ATOMS: atom_id res chain seq x y z
N MET A 1 -1.53 -3.48 21.16
CA MET A 1 -1.67 -4.86 20.65
C MET A 1 -1.01 -4.90 19.27
N LYS A 2 -0.35 -6.00 18.86
CA LYS A 2 0.39 -6.08 17.58
C LYS A 2 -0.38 -6.96 16.58
N ILE A 3 -0.23 -6.69 15.29
CA ILE A 3 -0.77 -7.56 14.24
C ILE A 3 -0.11 -8.94 14.33
N GLU A 4 -0.92 -9.99 14.22
CA GLU A 4 -0.45 -11.38 14.25
C GLU A 4 -0.22 -11.89 12.82
N LYS A 5 0.69 -12.86 12.68
CA LYS A 5 0.90 -13.57 11.41
C LYS A 5 -0.17 -14.65 11.24
N LYS A 6 -1.38 -14.25 10.85
CA LYS A 6 -2.51 -15.13 10.57
C LYS A 6 -3.38 -14.59 9.44
N ILE A 7 -4.27 -15.43 8.93
CA ILE A 7 -5.30 -15.03 7.96
C ILE A 7 -6.45 -14.38 8.74
N TYR A 8 -6.78 -13.14 8.41
CA TYR A 8 -7.96 -12.44 8.91
C TYR A 8 -9.18 -12.75 8.03
N THR A 9 -10.35 -12.94 8.64
CA THR A 9 -11.60 -13.35 7.99
C THR A 9 -12.80 -12.56 8.53
N GLU A 10 -14.00 -12.84 8.04
CA GLU A 10 -15.24 -12.20 8.51
C GLU A 10 -15.52 -12.42 10.01
N ASP A 11 -14.95 -13.47 10.60
CA ASP A 11 -15.05 -13.78 12.03
C ASP A 11 -14.04 -12.98 12.89
N SER A 12 -13.21 -12.13 12.28
CA SER A 12 -12.24 -11.31 13.00
C SER A 12 -12.92 -10.34 13.97
N THR A 13 -12.31 -10.15 15.14
CA THR A 13 -12.91 -9.32 16.19
C THR A 13 -12.88 -7.83 15.82
N PRO A 14 -13.70 -6.98 16.44
CA PRO A 14 -13.64 -5.53 16.24
C PRO A 14 -12.25 -4.93 16.49
N GLU A 15 -11.50 -5.45 17.46
CA GLU A 15 -10.13 -5.04 17.78
C GLU A 15 -9.17 -5.42 16.65
N GLU A 16 -9.32 -6.59 16.06
CA GLU A 16 -8.52 -7.03 14.90
C GLU A 16 -8.80 -6.17 13.66
N ILE A 17 -10.08 -5.89 13.39
CA ILE A 17 -10.49 -4.98 12.31
C ILE A 17 -9.91 -3.59 12.55
N LYS A 18 -9.92 -3.11 13.79
CA LYS A 18 -9.29 -1.83 14.15
C LYS A 18 -7.78 -1.84 13.87
N LEU A 19 -7.08 -2.91 14.28
CA LEU A 19 -5.65 -3.05 14.01
C LEU A 19 -5.33 -3.06 12.52
N LEU A 20 -6.14 -3.73 11.69
CA LEU A 20 -6.00 -3.69 10.23
C LEU A 20 -6.15 -2.26 9.69
N ARG A 21 -7.16 -1.53 10.16
CA ARG A 21 -7.40 -0.14 9.73
C ARG A 21 -6.30 0.81 10.17
N GLU A 22 -5.71 0.62 11.34
CA GLU A 22 -4.60 1.43 11.86
C GLU A 22 -3.31 1.29 11.04
N ARG A 23 -3.20 0.27 10.18
CA ARG A 23 -2.08 0.12 9.24
C ARG A 23 -2.19 1.02 8.02
N VAL A 24 -3.30 1.74 7.86
CA VAL A 24 -3.48 2.74 6.81
C VAL A 24 -3.61 4.10 7.47
N THR A 25 -2.63 4.96 7.24
CA THR A 25 -2.51 6.26 7.89
C THR A 25 -2.23 7.38 6.89
N LYS A 26 -2.59 8.60 7.26
CA LYS A 26 -2.17 9.81 6.56
C LYS A 26 -0.88 10.28 7.23
N LEU A 27 0.25 10.26 6.50
CA LEU A 27 1.53 10.72 7.06
C LEU A 27 1.58 12.24 7.13
N LYS A 28 1.14 12.90 6.05
CA LYS A 28 0.99 14.35 5.94
C LYS A 28 -0.04 14.68 4.86
N SER A 29 -0.28 15.97 4.61
CA SER A 29 -1.20 16.39 3.56
C SER A 29 -0.79 15.78 2.21
N GLY A 30 -1.73 15.13 1.53
CA GLY A 30 -1.49 14.51 0.23
C GLY A 30 -0.70 13.19 0.23
N ILE A 31 -0.34 12.61 1.38
CA ILE A 31 0.41 11.34 1.43
C ILE A 31 -0.29 10.31 2.32
N LEU A 32 -0.64 9.19 1.72
CA LEU A 32 -1.20 8.03 2.42
C LEU A 32 -0.16 6.91 2.51
N TYR A 33 -0.04 6.32 3.70
CA TYR A 33 0.80 5.17 3.99
C TYR A 33 -0.08 3.96 4.27
N TYR A 34 0.22 2.87 3.58
CA TYR A 34 -0.44 1.58 3.66
C TYR A 34 0.62 0.54 4.04
N GLN A 35 0.56 0.03 5.26
CA GLN A 35 1.46 -1.02 5.72
C GLN A 35 0.77 -2.37 5.64
N GLU A 36 1.13 -3.22 4.69
CA GLU A 36 0.43 -4.50 4.50
C GLU A 36 0.68 -5.46 5.67
N ALA A 37 -0.31 -6.27 6.07
CA ALA A 37 -0.11 -7.26 7.14
C ALA A 37 0.71 -8.47 6.64
N PRO A 38 1.38 -9.21 7.56
CA PRO A 38 2.29 -10.29 7.18
C PRO A 38 1.68 -11.39 6.32
N THR A 39 0.42 -11.74 6.54
CA THR A 39 -0.33 -12.71 5.74
C THR A 39 -1.53 -11.98 5.15
N ILE A 40 -1.76 -12.15 3.84
CA ILE A 40 -2.75 -11.37 3.10
C ILE A 40 -3.99 -12.21 2.87
N SER A 41 -5.17 -11.64 3.12
CA SER A 41 -6.46 -12.20 2.73
C SER A 41 -7.30 -11.16 1.96
N LEU A 42 -8.29 -11.63 1.20
CA LEU A 42 -9.21 -10.72 0.50
C LEU A 42 -9.99 -9.84 1.47
N PHE A 43 -10.49 -10.42 2.57
CA PHE A 43 -11.19 -9.70 3.62
C PHE A 43 -10.35 -8.56 4.19
N GLN A 44 -9.10 -8.85 4.57
CA GLN A 44 -8.17 -7.85 5.06
C GLN A 44 -7.93 -6.73 4.04
N LEU A 45 -7.67 -7.11 2.78
CA LEU A 45 -7.46 -6.13 1.71
C LEU A 45 -8.66 -5.20 1.57
N ASP A 46 -9.89 -5.70 1.71
CA ASP A 46 -11.10 -4.89 1.66
C ASP A 46 -11.22 -3.94 2.85
N ILE A 47 -10.94 -4.42 4.07
CA ILE A 47 -10.95 -3.59 5.28
C ILE A 47 -9.92 -2.46 5.20
N MET A 48 -8.69 -2.79 4.82
CA MET A 48 -7.60 -1.83 4.73
C MET A 48 -7.83 -0.85 3.57
N TRP A 49 -8.29 -1.35 2.42
CA TRP A 49 -8.66 -0.49 1.30
C TRP A 49 -9.79 0.45 1.65
N GLY A 50 -10.82 0.01 2.36
CA GLY A 50 -11.90 0.88 2.85
C GLY A 50 -11.36 2.06 3.64
N LYS A 51 -10.30 1.86 4.43
CA LYS A 51 -9.60 2.97 5.11
C LYS A 51 -8.85 3.89 4.15
N VAL A 52 -8.24 3.37 3.09
CA VAL A 52 -7.66 4.21 2.00
C VAL A 52 -8.74 5.08 1.38
N GLN A 53 -9.92 4.53 1.09
CA GLN A 53 -11.02 5.28 0.49
C GLN A 53 -11.47 6.41 1.42
N GLU A 54 -11.66 6.11 2.71
CA GLU A 54 -12.03 7.09 3.74
C GLU A 54 -10.99 8.22 3.86
N LEU A 55 -9.70 7.89 3.96
CA LEU A 55 -8.62 8.88 4.12
C LEU A 55 -8.31 9.68 2.85
N SER A 56 -8.80 9.23 1.70
CA SER A 56 -8.60 9.91 0.41
C SER A 56 -9.84 10.69 -0.05
N LEU A 57 -10.93 10.76 0.71
CA LEU A 57 -12.16 11.44 0.27
C LEU A 57 -11.92 12.91 -0.12
N ASP A 58 -11.07 13.61 0.62
CA ASP A 58 -10.70 15.02 0.42
C ASP A 58 -9.46 15.23 -0.49
N LEU A 59 -8.84 14.15 -0.97
CA LEU A 59 -7.58 14.19 -1.73
C LEU A 59 -7.82 13.92 -3.22
N PRO A 60 -7.97 14.93 -4.10
CA PRO A 60 -8.22 14.69 -5.53
C PRO A 60 -7.10 13.84 -6.16
N LYS A 61 -5.85 14.12 -5.77
CA LYS A 61 -4.68 13.28 -6.00
C LYS A 61 -3.85 13.15 -4.72
N PHE A 62 -3.11 12.06 -4.58
CA PHE A 62 -2.22 11.82 -3.44
C PHE A 62 -1.06 10.88 -3.79
N ASP A 63 0.02 10.99 -3.04
CA ASP A 63 1.08 9.98 -3.01
C ASP A 63 0.63 8.79 -2.18
N PHE A 64 0.91 7.59 -2.68
CA PHE A 64 0.55 6.35 -2.03
C PHE A 64 1.78 5.50 -1.75
N ILE A 65 2.12 5.35 -0.47
CA ILE A 65 3.22 4.51 -0.02
C ILE A 65 2.64 3.16 0.42
N ILE A 66 3.09 2.08 -0.22
CA ILE A 66 2.71 0.70 0.08
C ILE A 66 3.93 -0.01 0.65
N ASP A 67 3.90 -0.30 1.95
CA ASP A 67 4.95 -1.04 2.63
C ASP A 67 4.59 -2.52 2.71
N LEU A 68 5.37 -3.31 1.97
CA LEU A 68 5.26 -4.76 1.86
C LEU A 68 6.38 -5.47 2.63
N THR A 69 7.04 -4.78 3.55
CA THR A 69 8.15 -5.38 4.31
C THR A 69 7.64 -6.51 5.20
N GLY A 70 8.17 -7.72 5.00
CA GLY A 70 7.88 -8.88 5.84
C GLY A 70 6.57 -9.59 5.53
N ILE A 71 5.94 -9.30 4.39
CA ILE A 71 4.74 -10.01 3.94
C ILE A 71 5.07 -11.34 3.29
N GLU A 72 4.09 -12.23 3.28
CA GLU A 72 4.07 -13.41 2.43
C GLU A 72 3.68 -13.02 1.00
N ARG A 73 4.21 -13.77 0.03
CA ARG A 73 3.94 -13.50 -1.39
C ARG A 73 2.45 -13.75 -1.69
N PRO A 74 1.75 -12.79 -2.31
CA PRO A 74 0.34 -12.95 -2.63
C PRO A 74 0.14 -14.04 -3.69
N ASN A 75 -0.91 -14.85 -3.53
CA ASN A 75 -1.32 -15.82 -4.54
C ASN A 75 -1.98 -15.15 -5.76
N ALA A 76 -2.39 -15.92 -6.77
CA ALA A 76 -2.98 -15.36 -7.99
C ALA A 76 -4.26 -14.53 -7.73
N GLU A 77 -5.18 -15.04 -6.92
CA GLU A 77 -6.43 -14.38 -6.58
C GLU A 77 -6.21 -13.04 -5.84
N ILE A 78 -5.31 -13.04 -4.86
CA ILE A 78 -4.92 -11.83 -4.11
C ILE A 78 -4.29 -10.80 -5.05
N ARG A 79 -3.40 -11.23 -5.97
CA ARG A 79 -2.80 -10.33 -6.97
C ARG A 79 -3.84 -9.71 -7.89
N ASP A 80 -4.84 -10.48 -8.31
CA ASP A 80 -5.94 -9.97 -9.14
C ASP A 80 -6.79 -8.94 -8.39
N HIS A 81 -7.06 -9.17 -7.11
CA HIS A 81 -7.79 -8.23 -6.27
C HIS A 81 -7.02 -6.92 -6.07
N ILE A 82 -5.72 -7.00 -5.79
CA ILE A 82 -4.83 -5.82 -5.67
C ILE A 82 -4.82 -5.03 -6.98
N LYS A 83 -4.68 -5.69 -8.14
CA LYS A 83 -4.70 -5.03 -9.46
C LYS A 83 -6.00 -4.24 -9.66
N LYS A 84 -7.16 -4.84 -9.38
CA LYS A 84 -8.47 -4.19 -9.54
C LYS A 84 -8.57 -2.92 -8.70
N LYS A 85 -8.15 -2.99 -7.43
CA LYS A 85 -8.14 -1.83 -6.51
C LYS A 85 -7.24 -0.71 -7.01
N LEU A 86 -6.00 -1.03 -7.41
CA LEU A 86 -5.06 -0.05 -7.93
C LEU A 86 -5.55 0.59 -9.24
N LEU A 87 -6.10 -0.20 -10.16
CA LEU A 87 -6.67 0.31 -11.41
C LEU A 87 -7.84 1.26 -11.17
N ALA A 88 -8.73 0.95 -10.22
CA ALA A 88 -9.85 1.80 -9.86
C ALA A 88 -9.42 3.17 -9.32
N TYR A 89 -8.20 3.28 -8.79
CA TYR A 89 -7.63 4.52 -8.24
C TYR A 89 -6.53 5.13 -9.11
N LYS A 90 -6.25 4.56 -10.30
CA LYS A 90 -5.12 4.95 -11.16
C LYS A 90 -5.00 6.46 -11.39
N SER A 91 -6.11 7.16 -11.65
CA SER A 91 -6.11 8.61 -11.91
C SER A 91 -5.90 9.48 -10.66
N ARG A 92 -6.02 8.88 -9.47
CA ARG A 92 -5.89 9.57 -8.17
C ARG A 92 -4.48 9.46 -7.58
N PHE A 93 -3.65 8.55 -8.08
CA PHE A 93 -2.27 8.45 -7.63
C PHE A 93 -1.42 9.51 -8.31
N ASP A 94 -0.71 10.32 -7.51
CA ASP A 94 0.32 11.20 -8.02
C ASP A 94 1.64 10.44 -8.16
N GLN A 95 2.15 9.89 -7.05
CA GLN A 95 3.22 8.89 -7.03
C GLN A 95 2.79 7.66 -6.24
N ILE A 96 3.35 6.51 -6.61
CA ILE A 96 3.20 5.26 -5.86
C ILE A 96 4.58 4.81 -5.44
N TYR A 97 4.81 4.69 -4.15
CA TYR A 97 6.04 4.17 -3.58
C TYR A 97 5.77 2.78 -3.03
N ILE A 98 6.59 1.80 -3.41
CA ILE A 98 6.46 0.43 -2.89
C ILE A 98 7.74 0.05 -2.15
N VAL A 99 7.61 -0.18 -0.85
CA VAL A 99 8.70 -0.66 0.00
C VAL A 99 8.69 -2.18 0.01
N TYR A 100 9.72 -2.82 -0.54
CA TYR A 100 9.77 -4.29 -0.71
C TYR A 100 10.71 -5.01 0.27
N GLY A 101 11.47 -4.27 1.08
CA GLY A 101 12.44 -4.85 2.01
C GLY A 101 13.56 -5.61 1.30
N LYS A 102 13.92 -6.79 1.82
CA LYS A 102 15.02 -7.62 1.31
C LYS A 102 14.57 -8.78 0.40
N ASP A 103 13.26 -9.01 0.24
CA ASP A 103 12.73 -10.14 -0.52
C ASP A 103 12.71 -9.83 -2.04
N ARG A 104 13.64 -10.44 -2.77
CA ARG A 104 13.75 -10.26 -4.23
C ARG A 104 12.62 -10.94 -5.00
N LEU A 105 12.05 -12.03 -4.49
CA LEU A 105 10.92 -12.71 -5.14
C LEU A 105 9.63 -11.91 -4.99
N LEU A 106 9.46 -11.26 -3.83
CA LEU A 106 8.40 -10.27 -3.64
C LEU A 106 8.57 -9.11 -4.63
N LEU A 107 9.79 -8.57 -4.79
CA LEU A 107 10.06 -7.52 -5.77
C LEU A 107 9.66 -7.93 -7.20
N PHE A 108 9.97 -9.15 -7.64
CA PHE A 108 9.51 -9.65 -8.94
C PHE A 108 7.99 -9.72 -9.03
N THR A 109 7.33 -10.17 -7.96
CA THR A 109 5.87 -10.24 -7.90
C THR A 109 5.24 -8.85 -8.00
N VAL A 110 5.79 -7.87 -7.29
CA VAL A 110 5.36 -6.46 -7.37
C VAL A 110 5.53 -5.93 -8.78
N LYS A 111 6.72 -6.08 -9.38
CA LYS A 111 6.98 -5.65 -10.76
C LYS A 111 5.99 -6.24 -11.76
N PHE A 112 5.67 -7.53 -11.60
CA PHE A 112 4.66 -8.20 -12.40
C PHE A 112 3.30 -7.51 -12.25
N ILE A 113 2.80 -7.33 -11.02
CA ILE A 113 1.52 -6.65 -10.77
C ILE A 113 1.50 -5.26 -11.40
N MET A 114 2.54 -4.45 -11.17
CA MET A 114 2.62 -3.08 -11.68
C MET A 114 2.64 -2.99 -13.21
N HIS A 115 3.30 -3.95 -13.87
CA HIS A 115 3.29 -4.02 -15.34
C HIS A 115 1.86 -4.15 -15.90
N TYR A 116 0.98 -4.92 -15.25
CA TYR A 116 -0.40 -5.11 -15.71
C TYR A 116 -1.35 -3.97 -15.31
N THR A 117 -1.01 -3.16 -14.32
CA THR A 117 -1.86 -2.01 -13.94
C THR A 117 -1.63 -0.81 -14.86
N GLY A 118 -0.55 -0.79 -15.63
CA GLY A 118 -0.17 0.35 -16.48
C GLY A 118 0.01 1.63 -15.67
N LEU A 119 0.38 1.51 -14.39
CA LEU A 119 0.70 2.65 -13.54
C LEU A 119 2.09 3.15 -13.93
N GLU A 120 2.20 4.43 -14.26
CA GLU A 120 3.44 5.02 -14.79
C GLU A 120 4.33 5.59 -13.67
N ASN A 121 3.73 6.07 -12.59
CA ASN A 121 4.42 6.77 -11.51
C ASN A 121 4.75 5.83 -10.33
N VAL A 122 5.33 4.66 -10.61
CA VAL A 122 5.65 3.65 -9.59
C VAL A 122 7.15 3.62 -9.28
N ASN A 123 7.47 3.87 -8.03
CA ASN A 123 8.83 3.91 -7.48
C ASN A 123 9.02 2.74 -6.51
N LEU A 124 9.95 1.83 -6.83
CA LEU A 124 10.24 0.66 -6.01
C LEU A 124 11.47 0.95 -5.13
N LYS A 125 11.32 0.88 -3.81
CA LYS A 125 12.39 1.15 -2.85
C LYS A 125 12.58 -0.01 -1.87
N PRO A 126 13.80 -0.37 -1.48
CA PRO A 126 14.05 -1.39 -0.47
C PRO A 126 13.64 -0.94 0.94
N THR A 127 13.66 0.36 1.23
CA THR A 127 13.43 0.90 2.57
C THR A 127 12.47 2.10 2.55
N MET A 128 11.80 2.32 3.68
CA MET A 128 10.98 3.50 3.91
C MET A 128 11.82 4.78 3.95
N GLU A 129 13.05 4.72 4.43
CA GLU A 129 13.97 5.86 4.46
C GLU A 129 14.24 6.42 3.04
N GLU A 130 14.48 5.55 2.06
CA GLU A 130 14.67 5.98 0.67
C GLU A 130 13.41 6.62 0.07
N VAL A 131 12.22 6.14 0.45
CA VAL A 131 10.95 6.76 0.05
C VAL A 131 10.84 8.16 0.61
N MET A 132 11.13 8.34 1.89
CA MET A 132 11.03 9.65 2.55
C MET A 132 12.02 10.66 1.98
N LEU A 133 13.28 10.24 1.73
CA LEU A 133 14.29 11.10 1.10
C LEU A 133 13.85 11.59 -0.29
N GLU A 134 13.22 10.73 -1.09
CA GLU A 134 12.74 11.11 -2.42
C GLU A 134 11.56 12.08 -2.36
N ILE A 135 10.60 11.82 -1.46
CA ILE A 135 9.47 12.73 -1.22
C ILE A 135 9.98 14.11 -0.80
N GLU A 136 10.91 14.17 0.16
CA GLU A 136 11.50 15.43 0.64
C GLU A 136 12.27 16.16 -0.47
N ALA A 137 13.03 15.44 -1.30
CA ALA A 137 13.73 16.03 -2.43
C ALA A 137 12.75 16.63 -3.45
N ARG A 138 11.65 15.92 -3.74
CA ARG A 138 10.61 16.38 -4.66
C ARG A 138 9.88 17.61 -4.14
N GLU A 139 9.55 17.63 -2.85
CA GLU A 139 8.93 18.80 -2.20
C GLU A 139 9.84 20.04 -2.27
N LYS A 140 11.15 19.88 -2.08
CA LYS A 140 12.12 20.98 -2.23
C LYS A 140 12.20 21.51 -3.67
N ASN A 141 12.11 20.62 -4.65
CA ASN A 141 12.20 20.98 -6.07
C ASN A 141 10.87 21.52 -6.65
N GLY A 142 9.73 21.17 -6.07
CA GLY A 142 8.39 21.64 -6.47
C GLY A 142 7.96 22.95 -5.81
N GLN A 143 8.77 23.53 -4.92
CA GLN A 143 8.56 24.86 -4.31
C GLN A 143 9.21 26.00 -5.11
N GLY A 144 9.58 25.78 -6.37
CA GLY A 144 10.15 26.76 -7.30
C GLY A 144 9.14 27.31 -8.30
#